data_AF-A0A4R2R3T8-F1
#
_entry.id   AF-A0A4R2R3T8-F1
#
_cell.length_a   1.000
_cell.length_b   1.000
_cell.length_c   1.000
_cell.angle_alpha   90.00
_cell.angle_beta   90.00
_cell.angle_gamma   90.00
#
_symmetry.space_group_name_H-M   'P 1'
#
loop_
_entity.id
_entity.type
_entity.pdbx_description
1 polymer ?
#
loop_
_entity_poly.entity_id
_entity_poly.type
_entity_poly.pdbx_seq_one_letter_code
_entity_poly.pdbx_strand_id
1 'polypeptide(L)'
;MLATRHELEAKPCVATYSWDRLLVDPLPGPRSFDDFDRLAMHAPTVAEITPETMSRAPAGSTLPRLAGEIPARLFLLGPYAGAVGMARQLANMAAHLGCTSLVLVDVGGDILGGGDEPELRSPLADALALVACTLTGLPCQVLVTGAGLDGELSEADVISRCVQYGAEQTQQVTREEAALFRSLFRWHPSEVTGYCSPRPVVAGE
;
A
#
# COMPACT_ATOMS: atom_id res chain seq x y z
N MET A 1 15.99 -0.70 -18.09
CA MET A 1 16.62 0.63 -18.19
C MET A 1 16.98 1.02 -16.77
N LEU A 2 18.27 1.05 -16.41
CA LEU A 2 18.71 1.33 -15.04
C LEU A 2 18.49 2.81 -14.74
N ALA A 3 17.68 3.11 -13.72
CA ALA A 3 17.46 4.45 -13.22
C ALA A 3 18.80 5.14 -12.94
N THR A 4 18.92 6.40 -13.37
CA THR A 4 20.12 7.20 -13.19
C THR A 4 20.34 7.52 -11.70
N ARG A 5 21.60 7.70 -11.30
CA ARG A 5 22.01 7.94 -9.90
C ARG A 5 21.30 9.14 -9.23
N HIS A 6 20.75 10.06 -10.01
CA HIS A 6 19.97 11.21 -9.54
C HIS A 6 18.51 10.84 -9.18
N GLU A 7 17.93 9.81 -9.82
CA GLU A 7 16.62 9.24 -9.45
C GLU A 7 16.70 8.46 -8.11
N LEU A 8 17.90 8.01 -7.72
CA LEU A 8 18.17 7.37 -6.43
C LEU A 8 18.33 8.37 -5.26
N GLU A 9 18.44 9.68 -5.54
CA GLU A 9 18.60 10.72 -4.51
C GLU A 9 17.28 11.30 -4.01
N ALA A 10 16.19 11.17 -4.77
CA ALA A 10 14.87 11.57 -4.33
C ALA A 10 14.24 10.48 -3.44
N LYS A 11 13.71 10.87 -2.27
CA LYS A 11 12.95 9.94 -1.42
C LYS A 11 11.77 9.35 -2.22
N PRO A 12 11.56 8.03 -2.23
CA PRO A 12 10.37 7.41 -2.81
C PRO A 12 9.11 8.09 -2.27
N CYS A 13 8.14 8.32 -3.15
CA CYS A 13 6.83 8.87 -2.79
C CYS A 13 5.79 7.77 -2.92
N VAL A 14 5.09 7.47 -1.83
CA VAL A 14 4.12 6.37 -1.73
C VAL A 14 2.74 6.97 -1.48
N ALA A 15 1.82 6.78 -2.42
CA ALA A 15 0.40 7.03 -2.19
C ALA A 15 -0.20 5.78 -1.53
N THR A 16 -0.88 5.93 -0.39
CA THR A 16 -1.41 4.81 0.37
C THR A 16 -2.76 5.13 0.99
N TYR A 17 -3.60 4.11 1.16
CA TYR A 17 -4.78 4.22 2.00
C TYR A 17 -4.35 4.36 3.47
N SER A 18 -5.09 5.17 4.23
CA SER A 18 -5.09 5.03 5.68
C SER A 18 -6.13 4.00 6.08
N TRP A 19 -5.72 2.74 6.15
CA TRP A 19 -6.60 1.66 6.58
C TRP A 19 -5.87 0.74 7.55
N ASP A 20 -6.06 1.02 8.83
CA ASP A 20 -5.37 0.32 9.90
C ASP A 20 -6.21 -0.83 10.47
N ARG A 21 -5.54 -1.75 11.17
CA ARG A 21 -6.22 -2.84 11.90
C ARG A 21 -7.06 -2.27 13.04
N LEU A 22 -8.10 -2.99 13.45
CA LEU A 22 -9.01 -2.59 14.55
C LEU A 22 -8.31 -2.34 15.90
N LEU A 23 -7.10 -2.88 16.09
CA LEU A 23 -6.25 -2.60 17.25
C LEU A 23 -5.77 -1.13 17.28
N VAL A 24 -5.59 -0.52 16.12
CA VAL A 24 -5.07 0.85 15.94
C VAL A 24 -6.20 1.82 15.64
N ASP A 25 -7.05 1.49 14.66
CA ASP A 25 -8.21 2.29 14.28
C ASP A 25 -9.49 1.50 14.60
N PRO A 26 -10.28 1.87 15.63
CA PRO A 26 -11.48 1.13 16.01
C PRO A 26 -12.62 1.29 14.99
N LEU A 27 -12.48 2.15 13.98
CA LEU A 27 -13.49 2.40 12.97
C LEU A 27 -13.27 1.54 11.70
N PRO A 28 -14.34 1.14 10.99
CA PRO A 28 -14.19 0.54 9.67
C PRO A 28 -13.56 1.56 8.72
N GLY A 29 -12.39 1.25 8.18
CA GLY A 29 -11.68 2.10 7.22
C GLY A 29 -12.20 1.97 5.79
N PRO A 30 -11.47 2.57 4.83
CA PRO A 30 -10.29 3.44 5.01
C PRO A 30 -10.65 4.85 5.54
N ARG A 31 -9.67 5.68 5.90
CA ARG A 31 -9.85 7.08 6.32
C ARG A 31 -9.75 8.05 5.14
N SER A 32 -10.42 9.19 5.28
CA SER A 32 -10.42 10.32 4.36
C SER A 32 -9.48 11.44 4.81
N PHE A 33 -9.34 12.49 4.00
CA PHE A 33 -8.59 13.69 4.36
C PHE A 33 -9.17 14.38 5.61
N ASP A 34 -10.49 14.32 5.80
CA ASP A 34 -11.19 14.99 6.91
C ASP A 34 -11.03 14.25 8.25
N ASP A 35 -10.49 13.04 8.24
CA ASP A 35 -10.19 12.24 9.44
C ASP A 35 -8.86 12.63 10.10
N PHE A 36 -8.14 13.62 9.56
CA PHE A 36 -6.86 14.06 10.07
C PHE A 36 -6.80 15.56 10.33
N ASP A 37 -6.07 15.93 11.37
CA ASP A 37 -5.52 17.26 11.59
C ASP A 37 -4.07 17.30 11.13
N ARG A 38 -3.62 18.49 10.72
CA ARG A 38 -2.22 18.74 10.31
C ARG A 38 -1.72 17.81 9.18
N LEU A 39 -2.61 17.45 8.24
CA LEU A 39 -2.17 16.95 6.94
C LEU A 39 -1.46 18.07 6.18
N ALA A 40 -0.28 17.76 5.62
CA ALA A 40 0.49 18.72 4.85
C ALA A 40 -0.07 18.79 3.43
N MET A 41 -0.90 19.80 3.16
CA MET A 41 -1.52 20.02 1.86
C MET A 41 -0.54 20.73 0.90
N HIS A 42 -0.20 20.07 -0.20
CA HIS A 42 0.68 20.63 -1.23
C HIS A 42 -0.10 21.18 -2.43
N ALA A 43 -1.25 20.61 -2.71
CA ALA A 43 -2.19 21.02 -3.74
C ALA A 43 -3.60 20.47 -3.41
N PRO A 44 -4.66 20.88 -4.14
CA PRO A 44 -5.95 20.21 -4.03
C PRO A 44 -5.78 18.70 -4.21
N THR A 45 -6.26 17.93 -3.22
CA THR A 45 -6.18 16.46 -3.18
C THR A 45 -4.78 15.86 -3.13
N VAL A 46 -3.73 16.65 -2.86
CA VAL A 46 -2.35 16.17 -2.65
C VAL A 46 -1.98 16.48 -1.20
N ALA A 47 -2.15 15.47 -0.34
CA ALA A 47 -1.87 15.58 1.09
C ALA A 47 -0.76 14.61 1.49
N GLU A 48 0.31 15.15 2.06
CA GLU A 48 1.39 14.36 2.65
C GLU A 48 1.07 14.07 4.12
N ILE A 49 1.27 12.81 4.51
CA ILE A 49 1.24 12.34 5.88
C ILE A 49 2.65 12.52 6.44
N THR A 50 2.75 13.28 7.52
CA THR A 50 4.00 13.62 8.20
C THR A 50 3.96 13.13 9.65
N PRO A 51 5.09 13.10 10.37
CA PRO A 51 5.09 12.83 11.81
C PRO A 51 4.20 13.79 12.62
N GLU A 52 3.92 14.98 12.10
CA GLU A 52 3.05 15.99 12.72
C GLU A 52 1.56 15.77 12.45
N THR A 53 1.22 14.90 11.48
CA THR A 53 -0.16 14.55 11.15
C THR A 53 -0.81 13.80 12.31
N MET A 54 -2.05 14.14 12.64
CA MET A 54 -2.78 13.56 13.76
C MET A 54 -4.13 13.03 13.28
N SER A 55 -4.43 11.77 13.55
CA SER A 55 -5.79 11.25 13.36
C SER A 55 -6.76 11.93 14.33
N ARG A 56 -7.96 12.26 13.85
CA ARG A 56 -9.05 12.80 14.67
C ARG A 56 -9.74 11.66 15.40
N ALA A 57 -9.79 11.74 16.72
CA ALA A 57 -10.49 10.74 17.52
C ALA A 57 -11.95 10.57 17.08
N PRO A 58 -12.49 9.34 17.04
CA PRO A 58 -11.88 8.11 17.54
C PRO A 58 -11.01 7.36 16.52
N ALA A 59 -10.77 7.91 15.33
CA ALA A 59 -9.91 7.29 14.33
C ALA A 59 -8.45 7.20 14.81
N GLY A 60 -7.79 6.12 14.41
CA GLY A 60 -6.35 5.93 14.58
C GLY A 60 -5.64 5.80 13.23
N SER A 61 -4.31 5.98 13.24
CA SER A 61 -3.48 5.58 12.10
C SER A 61 -2.04 5.29 12.52
N THR A 62 -1.43 4.27 11.92
CA THR A 62 0.02 4.02 12.04
C THR A 62 0.86 4.92 11.14
N LEU A 63 0.25 5.55 10.13
CA LEU A 63 0.96 6.26 9.07
C LEU A 63 1.77 7.48 9.54
N PRO A 64 1.33 8.33 10.49
CA PRO A 64 2.15 9.44 10.97
C PRO A 64 3.47 8.98 11.61
N ARG A 65 3.43 7.91 12.42
CA ARG A 65 4.65 7.32 12.99
C ARG A 65 5.51 6.69 11.90
N LEU A 66 4.88 5.99 10.95
CA LEU A 66 5.59 5.35 9.84
C LEU A 66 6.34 6.39 9.00
N ALA A 67 5.72 7.54 8.70
CA ALA A 67 6.32 8.66 7.96
C ALA A 67 7.62 9.20 8.60
N GLY A 68 7.77 9.06 9.92
CA GLY A 68 8.99 9.45 10.65
C GLY A 68 10.07 8.36 10.70
N GLU A 69 9.72 7.10 10.43
CA GLU A 69 10.62 5.95 10.60
C GLU A 69 11.05 5.29 9.27
N ILE A 70 10.44 5.65 8.11
CA ILE A 70 10.81 5.11 6.78
C ILE A 70 11.52 6.14 5.89
N PRO A 71 12.41 5.70 4.97
CA PRO A 71 13.07 6.59 4.02
C PRO A 71 12.18 6.93 2.80
N ALA A 72 10.88 7.13 3.01
CA ALA A 72 9.90 7.46 1.96
C ALA A 72 8.95 8.56 2.43
N ARG A 73 8.37 9.29 1.49
CA ARG A 73 7.29 10.25 1.72
C ARG A 73 5.96 9.55 1.54
N LEU A 74 5.03 9.74 2.48
CA LEU A 74 3.71 9.12 2.46
C LEU A 74 2.66 10.14 2.07
N PHE A 75 1.81 9.79 1.11
CA PHE A 75 0.69 10.62 0.69
C PHE A 75 -0.61 9.84 0.88
N LEU A 76 -1.63 10.54 1.39
CA LEU A 76 -2.94 9.95 1.59
C LEU A 76 -3.66 9.79 0.25
N LEU A 77 -4.11 8.57 -0.04
CA LEU A 77 -5.00 8.26 -1.15
C LEU A 77 -6.39 7.98 -0.61
N GLY A 78 -7.37 8.82 -0.97
CA GLY A 78 -8.75 8.71 -0.51
C GLY A 78 -9.64 7.99 -1.53
N PRO A 79 -10.24 6.82 -1.21
CA PRO A 79 -11.04 6.04 -2.18
C PRO A 79 -12.50 6.44 -2.28
N TYR A 80 -12.99 7.38 -1.46
CA TYR A 80 -14.41 7.73 -1.35
C TYR A 80 -15.04 8.29 -2.63
N ALA A 81 -14.24 8.83 -3.54
CA ALA A 81 -14.69 9.29 -4.85
C ALA A 81 -14.51 8.24 -5.96
N GLY A 82 -14.30 6.97 -5.56
CA GLY A 82 -14.07 5.83 -6.44
C GLY A 82 -12.78 5.95 -7.27
N ALA A 83 -12.64 5.06 -8.24
CA ALA A 83 -11.44 4.99 -9.09
C ALA A 83 -11.20 6.30 -9.87
N VAL A 84 -12.26 7.00 -10.30
CA VAL A 84 -12.15 8.28 -11.01
C VAL A 84 -11.58 9.37 -10.09
N GLY A 85 -12.04 9.44 -8.84
CA GLY A 85 -11.53 10.40 -7.87
C GLY A 85 -10.09 10.09 -7.45
N MET A 86 -9.76 8.82 -7.30
CA MET A 86 -8.39 8.37 -7.03
C MET A 86 -7.46 8.64 -8.23
N ALA A 87 -7.91 8.42 -9.46
CA ALA A 87 -7.12 8.73 -10.65
C ALA A 87 -6.75 10.22 -10.71
N ARG A 88 -7.70 11.11 -10.36
CA ARG A 88 -7.44 12.55 -10.25
C ARG A 88 -6.42 12.86 -9.14
N GLN A 89 -6.52 12.21 -7.98
CA GLN A 89 -5.55 12.35 -6.90
C GLN A 89 -4.14 11.94 -7.35
N LEU A 90 -4.01 10.76 -7.97
CA LEU A 90 -2.75 10.23 -8.48
C LEU A 90 -2.17 11.13 -9.58
N ALA A 91 -2.98 11.61 -10.52
CA ALA A 91 -2.55 12.52 -11.57
C ALA A 91 -2.08 13.88 -11.01
N ASN A 92 -2.81 14.46 -10.06
CA ASN A 92 -2.42 15.70 -9.39
C ASN A 92 -1.11 15.52 -8.60
N MET A 93 -0.96 14.39 -7.93
CA MET A 93 0.25 14.06 -7.17
C MET A 93 1.45 13.86 -8.10
N ALA A 94 1.28 13.09 -9.18
CA ALA A 94 2.33 12.89 -10.18
C ALA A 94 2.77 14.22 -10.81
N ALA A 95 1.81 15.09 -11.17
CA ALA A 95 2.11 16.42 -11.69
C ALA A 95 2.86 17.30 -10.67
N HIS A 96 2.45 17.27 -9.39
CA HIS A 96 3.09 18.03 -8.32
C HIS A 96 4.52 17.55 -8.04
N LEU A 97 4.74 16.24 -8.07
CA LEU A 97 6.03 15.61 -7.78
C LEU A 97 6.96 15.51 -9.00
N GLY A 98 6.45 15.82 -10.20
CA GLY A 98 7.18 15.62 -11.45
C GLY A 98 7.36 14.15 -11.85
N CYS A 99 6.49 13.26 -11.36
CA CYS A 99 6.52 11.84 -11.71
C CYS A 99 5.84 11.61 -13.07
N THR A 100 6.43 10.74 -13.89
CA THR A 100 5.94 10.41 -15.24
C THR A 100 5.39 8.99 -15.36
N SER A 101 5.46 8.20 -14.29
CA SER A 101 4.97 6.83 -14.23
C SER A 101 4.52 6.46 -12.82
N LEU A 102 3.71 5.40 -12.72
CA LEU A 102 3.23 4.83 -11.48
C LEU A 102 3.76 3.40 -11.31
N VAL A 103 3.98 3.00 -10.06
CA VAL A 103 4.22 1.62 -9.66
C VAL A 103 3.17 1.28 -8.62
N LEU A 104 2.26 0.37 -8.95
CA LEU A 104 1.27 -0.16 -8.03
C LEU A 104 1.87 -1.42 -7.38
N VAL A 105 2.02 -1.39 -6.07
CA VAL A 105 2.58 -2.51 -5.31
C VAL A 105 1.44 -3.20 -4.57
N ASP A 106 1.34 -4.50 -4.79
CA ASP A 106 0.42 -5.39 -4.10
C ASP A 106 1.21 -6.44 -3.30
N VAL A 107 0.74 -6.74 -2.09
CA VAL A 107 1.33 -7.75 -1.21
C VAL A 107 0.33 -8.89 -1.09
N GLY A 108 0.73 -10.09 -1.50
CA GLY A 108 -0.17 -11.24 -1.55
C GLY A 108 -0.52 -11.64 -2.97
N GLY A 109 -1.04 -10.73 -3.80
CA GLY A 109 -1.34 -11.01 -5.21
C GLY A 109 -2.83 -11.13 -5.54
N ASP A 110 -3.72 -10.78 -4.62
CA ASP A 110 -5.17 -10.77 -4.84
C ASP A 110 -5.62 -9.77 -5.93
N ILE A 111 -4.78 -8.79 -6.27
CA ILE A 111 -4.95 -7.92 -7.44
C ILE A 111 -5.06 -8.70 -8.76
N LEU A 112 -4.55 -9.93 -8.81
CA LEU A 112 -4.62 -10.81 -9.98
C LEU A 112 -5.90 -11.66 -10.01
N GLY A 113 -6.70 -11.65 -8.94
CA GLY A 113 -7.94 -12.40 -8.82
C GLY A 113 -9.01 -11.95 -9.82
N GLY A 114 -9.89 -12.89 -10.22
CA GLY A 114 -11.06 -12.63 -11.05
C GLY A 114 -12.21 -11.97 -10.29
N GLY A 115 -12.22 -12.09 -8.96
CA GLY A 115 -13.25 -11.58 -8.06
C GLY A 115 -14.40 -12.56 -7.80
N ASP A 116 -14.38 -13.73 -8.43
CA ASP A 116 -15.35 -14.81 -8.24
C ASP A 116 -14.79 -15.99 -7.42
N GLU A 117 -13.51 -15.93 -7.04
CA GLU A 117 -12.86 -16.90 -6.18
C GLU A 117 -13.44 -16.86 -4.76
N PRO A 118 -13.85 -18.00 -4.18
CA PRO A 118 -14.51 -18.04 -2.87
C PRO A 118 -13.59 -17.68 -1.70
N GLU A 119 -12.27 -17.76 -1.89
CA GLU A 119 -11.27 -17.40 -0.89
C GLU A 119 -10.98 -15.88 -0.83
N LEU A 120 -11.32 -15.11 -1.87
CA LEU A 120 -11.13 -13.66 -1.90
C LEU A 120 -12.02 -12.96 -0.88
N ARG A 121 -11.44 -12.03 -0.13
CA ARG A 121 -12.07 -11.31 0.98
C ARG A 121 -12.09 -9.81 0.76
N SER A 122 -11.03 -9.22 0.22
CA SER A 122 -10.88 -7.76 0.11
C SER A 122 -10.47 -7.21 -1.27
N PRO A 123 -10.79 -7.86 -2.42
CA PRO A 123 -10.21 -7.49 -3.71
C PRO A 123 -10.62 -6.09 -4.22
N LEU A 124 -11.62 -5.48 -3.58
CA LEU A 124 -12.16 -4.18 -4.01
C LEU A 124 -11.12 -3.06 -3.91
N ALA A 125 -10.27 -3.05 -2.89
CA ALA A 125 -9.32 -1.96 -2.70
C ALA A 125 -8.23 -1.94 -3.78
N ASP A 126 -7.74 -3.12 -4.14
CA ASP A 126 -6.68 -3.34 -5.12
C ASP A 126 -7.22 -3.17 -6.53
N ALA A 127 -8.43 -3.68 -6.80
CA ALA A 127 -9.14 -3.39 -8.05
C ALA A 127 -9.39 -1.88 -8.23
N LEU A 128 -9.75 -1.16 -7.16
CA LEU A 128 -9.98 0.28 -7.22
C LEU A 128 -8.68 1.04 -7.52
N ALA A 129 -7.58 0.65 -6.88
CA ALA A 129 -6.25 1.22 -7.12
C ALA A 129 -5.78 0.93 -8.56
N LEU A 130 -5.94 -0.30 -9.05
CA LEU A 130 -5.57 -0.70 -10.41
C LEU A 130 -6.32 0.11 -11.47
N VAL A 131 -7.64 0.23 -11.31
CA VAL A 131 -8.46 1.04 -12.22
C VAL A 131 -8.08 2.52 -12.12
N ALA A 132 -7.84 3.04 -10.92
CA ALA A 132 -7.43 4.43 -10.74
C ALA A 132 -6.09 4.72 -11.44
N CYS A 133 -5.09 3.85 -11.29
CA CYS A 133 -3.82 3.92 -11.99
C CYS A 133 -4.02 3.95 -13.51
N THR A 134 -4.85 3.05 -14.04
CA THR A 134 -5.16 2.98 -15.48
C THR A 134 -5.81 4.26 -16.00
N LEU A 135 -6.76 4.81 -15.24
CA LEU A 135 -7.49 6.03 -15.60
C LEU A 135 -6.63 7.31 -15.57
N THR A 136 -5.45 7.29 -14.96
CA THR A 136 -4.52 8.42 -15.03
C THR A 136 -3.96 8.63 -16.44
N GLY A 137 -3.91 7.58 -17.27
CA GLY A 137 -3.22 7.58 -18.55
C GLY A 137 -1.68 7.59 -18.45
N LEU A 138 -1.12 7.56 -17.23
CA LEU A 138 0.31 7.42 -17.03
C LEU A 138 0.75 5.95 -17.22
N PRO A 139 1.97 5.70 -17.71
CA PRO A 139 2.58 4.38 -17.65
C PRO A 139 2.51 3.82 -16.22
N CYS A 140 1.92 2.64 -16.07
CA CYS A 140 1.77 1.98 -14.78
C CYS A 140 2.32 0.56 -14.85
N GLN A 141 3.13 0.18 -13.85
CA GLN A 141 3.57 -1.19 -13.63
C GLN A 141 2.93 -1.73 -12.36
N VAL A 142 2.55 -2.99 -12.36
CA VAL A 142 2.07 -3.70 -11.16
C VAL A 142 3.19 -4.59 -10.66
N LEU A 143 3.53 -4.49 -9.38
CA LEU A 143 4.47 -5.34 -8.69
C LEU A 143 3.71 -6.14 -7.63
N VAL A 144 3.64 -7.45 -7.82
CA VAL A 144 3.14 -8.38 -6.81
C VAL A 144 4.32 -8.88 -5.98
N THR A 145 4.22 -8.76 -4.67
CA THR A 145 5.24 -9.20 -3.72
C THR A 145 4.65 -10.17 -2.72
N GLY A 146 5.45 -11.15 -2.26
CA GLY A 146 4.98 -12.13 -1.28
C GLY A 146 3.76 -12.92 -1.75
N ALA A 147 3.89 -13.69 -2.82
CA ALA A 147 2.79 -14.47 -3.40
C ALA A 147 2.04 -15.31 -2.34
N GLY A 148 0.74 -15.06 -2.18
CA GLY A 148 -0.16 -15.70 -1.21
C GLY A 148 0.02 -15.28 0.25
N LEU A 149 0.77 -14.20 0.53
CA LEU A 149 1.01 -13.75 1.90
C LEU A 149 -0.25 -13.16 2.55
N ASP A 150 -1.18 -12.58 1.81
CA ASP A 150 -2.47 -12.09 2.32
C ASP A 150 -3.41 -13.23 2.78
N GLY A 151 -3.19 -14.45 2.26
CA GLY A 151 -4.01 -15.62 2.47
C GLY A 151 -5.30 -15.67 1.64
N GLU A 152 -5.45 -14.80 0.64
CA GLU A 152 -6.63 -14.78 -0.23
C GLU A 152 -6.47 -15.69 -1.45
N LEU A 153 -5.25 -15.81 -1.97
CA LEU A 153 -4.89 -16.73 -3.05
C LEU A 153 -3.72 -17.62 -2.64
N SER A 154 -3.63 -18.84 -3.18
CA SER A 154 -2.45 -19.68 -2.94
C SER A 154 -1.23 -19.11 -3.67
N GLU A 155 -0.03 -19.31 -3.11
CA GLU A 155 1.23 -18.92 -3.76
C GLU A 155 1.32 -19.48 -5.19
N ALA A 156 0.91 -20.73 -5.40
CA ALA A 156 0.92 -21.38 -6.71
C ALA A 156 -0.04 -20.68 -7.71
N ASP A 157 -1.22 -20.28 -7.26
CA ASP A 157 -2.18 -19.59 -8.12
C ASP A 157 -1.69 -18.19 -8.50
N VAL A 158 -1.12 -17.45 -7.56
CA VAL A 158 -0.53 -16.13 -7.82
C VAL A 158 0.62 -16.23 -8.83
N ILE A 159 1.54 -17.18 -8.64
CA ILE A 159 2.65 -17.41 -9.58
C ILE A 159 2.13 -17.82 -10.96
N SER A 160 1.14 -18.72 -11.03
CA SER A 160 0.52 -19.15 -12.29
C SER A 160 -0.09 -17.97 -13.05
N ARG A 161 -0.83 -17.09 -12.35
CA ARG A 161 -1.40 -15.88 -12.93
C ARG A 161 -0.33 -14.89 -13.40
N CYS A 162 0.74 -14.69 -12.63
CA CYS A 162 1.89 -13.90 -13.06
C CYS A 162 2.45 -14.40 -14.40
N VAL A 163 2.65 -15.72 -14.55
CA VAL A 163 3.11 -16.32 -15.81
C VAL A 163 2.10 -16.11 -16.93
N GLN A 164 0.80 -16.27 -16.67
CA GLN A 164 -0.26 -16.04 -17.63
C GLN A 164 -0.26 -14.59 -18.17
N TYR A 165 -0.02 -13.62 -17.31
CA TYR A 165 0.07 -12.20 -17.69
C TYR A 165 1.44 -11.79 -18.26
N GLY A 166 2.37 -12.73 -18.40
CA GLY A 166 3.72 -12.47 -18.90
C GLY A 166 4.56 -11.62 -17.95
N ALA A 167 4.28 -11.68 -16.65
CA ALA A 167 5.07 -10.99 -15.64
C ALA A 167 6.48 -11.59 -15.56
N GLU A 168 7.46 -10.73 -15.35
CA GLU A 168 8.85 -11.14 -15.13
C GLU A 168 9.20 -11.00 -13.65
N GLN A 169 9.99 -11.94 -13.13
CA GLN A 169 10.56 -11.80 -11.80
C GLN A 169 11.65 -10.72 -11.83
N THR A 170 11.42 -9.60 -11.16
CA THR A 170 12.30 -8.42 -11.23
C THR A 170 13.36 -8.41 -10.13
N GLN A 171 12.95 -8.60 -8.87
CA GLN A 171 13.84 -8.52 -7.71
C GLN A 171 13.39 -9.48 -6.61
N GLN A 172 14.35 -10.03 -5.88
CA GLN A 172 14.11 -10.77 -4.64
C GLN A 172 14.50 -9.88 -3.46
N VAL A 173 13.58 -9.66 -2.52
CA VAL A 173 13.89 -8.99 -1.26
C VAL A 173 14.78 -9.90 -0.41
N THR A 174 15.99 -9.45 -0.13
CA THR A 174 16.98 -10.18 0.67
C THR A 174 16.70 -10.06 2.16
N ARG A 175 17.30 -10.94 2.95
CA ARG A 175 17.22 -10.88 4.42
C ARG A 175 17.84 -9.59 4.94
N GLU A 176 18.93 -9.15 4.32
CA GLU A 176 19.69 -7.95 4.67
C GLU A 176 18.84 -6.69 4.43
N GLU A 177 18.14 -6.61 3.28
CA GLU A 177 17.19 -5.52 2.99
C GLU A 177 16.01 -5.53 3.97
N ALA A 178 15.42 -6.69 4.24
CA ALA A 178 14.33 -6.82 5.21
C ALA A 178 14.76 -6.44 6.64
N ALA A 179 16.02 -6.71 7.00
CA ALA A 179 16.56 -6.39 8.32
C ALA A 179 16.62 -4.88 8.59
N LEU A 180 16.71 -4.04 7.55
CA LEU A 180 16.68 -2.58 7.68
C LEU A 180 15.37 -2.07 8.29
N PHE A 181 14.27 -2.83 8.13
CA PHE A 181 12.94 -2.47 8.60
C PHE A 181 12.53 -3.22 9.89
N ARG A 182 13.46 -3.94 10.53
CA ARG A 182 13.16 -4.81 11.68
C ARG A 182 12.55 -4.07 12.88
N SER A 183 12.89 -2.80 13.08
CA SER A 183 12.30 -1.98 14.15
C SER A 183 10.80 -1.75 13.93
N LEU A 184 10.36 -1.60 12.68
CA LEU A 184 8.95 -1.38 12.33
C LEU A 184 8.10 -2.60 12.69
N PHE A 185 8.61 -3.81 12.42
CA PHE A 185 7.90 -5.05 12.72
C PHE A 185 7.61 -5.27 14.21
N ARG A 186 8.18 -4.45 15.11
CA ARG A 186 7.88 -4.50 16.54
C ARG A 186 6.57 -3.81 16.93
N TRP A 187 6.07 -2.91 16.08
CA TRP A 187 4.94 -2.06 16.44
C TRP A 187 3.93 -1.83 15.30
N HIS A 188 4.35 -1.92 14.04
CA HIS A 188 3.50 -1.70 12.88
C HIS A 188 2.78 -3.01 12.51
N PRO A 189 1.46 -3.11 12.71
CA PRO A 189 0.71 -4.32 12.38
C PRO A 189 0.59 -4.46 10.86
N SER A 190 1.47 -5.25 10.25
CA SER A 190 1.41 -5.65 8.84
C SER A 190 1.12 -7.13 8.70
N GLU A 191 0.83 -7.59 7.47
CA GLU A 191 0.74 -9.01 7.13
C GLU A 191 1.98 -9.79 7.58
N VAL A 192 3.17 -9.23 7.41
CA VAL A 192 4.44 -9.80 7.89
C VAL A 192 4.41 -10.05 9.40
N THR A 193 3.90 -9.12 10.20
CA THR A 193 3.77 -9.31 11.65
C THR A 193 2.65 -10.28 12.04
N GLY A 194 1.59 -10.37 11.24
CA GLY A 194 0.50 -11.33 11.42
C GLY A 194 0.98 -12.78 11.29
N TYR A 195 1.79 -13.07 10.26
CA TYR A 195 2.39 -14.39 10.06
C TYR A 195 3.51 -14.72 11.05
N CYS A 196 4.25 -13.71 11.51
CA CYS A 196 5.33 -13.89 12.49
C CYS A 196 4.87 -13.92 13.95
N SER A 197 3.58 -13.67 14.21
CA SER A 197 3.02 -13.82 15.55
C SER A 197 2.89 -15.31 15.88
N PRO A 198 3.35 -15.79 17.06
CA PRO A 198 3.10 -17.16 17.45
C PRO A 198 1.58 -17.36 17.52
N ARG A 199 1.04 -18.26 16.68
CA ARG A 199 -0.36 -18.67 16.80
C ARG A 199 -0.60 -19.05 18.26
N PRO A 200 -1.64 -18.52 18.93
CA PRO A 200 -2.00 -19.05 20.24
C PRO A 200 -2.28 -20.54 20.05
N VAL A 201 -1.42 -21.37 20.66
CA VAL A 201 -1.74 -22.77 20.88
C VAL A 201 -2.89 -22.75 21.86
N VAL A 202 -4.11 -22.86 21.36
CA VAL A 202 -5.24 -23.25 22.19
C VAL A 202 -4.96 -24.68 22.58
N ALA A 203 -4.42 -24.87 23.79
CA ALA A 203 -4.42 -26.18 24.42
C ALA A 203 -5.89 -26.60 24.52
N GLY A 204 -6.27 -27.63 23.77
CA GLY A 204 -7.59 -28.22 23.87
C GLY A 204 -7.81 -28.79 25.26
N GLU A 205 -9.05 -28.65 25.74
CA GLU A 205 -9.63 -29.55 26.75
C GLU A 205 -9.87 -30.94 26.14
#